data_AF-A0A7Y8Y2S2-F1
#
_entry.id   AF-A0A7Y8Y2S2-F1
#
_cell.length_a   1.000
_cell.length_b   1.000
_cell.length_c   1.000
_cell.angle_alpha   90.00
_cell.angle_beta   90.00
_cell.angle_gamma   90.00
#
_symmetry.space_group_name_H-M   'P 1'
#
loop_
_entity.id
_entity.type
_entity.pdbx_description
1 polymer ?
#
loop_
_entity_poly.entity_id
_entity_poly.type
_entity_poly.pdbx_seq_one_letter_code
_entity_poly.pdbx_strand_id
1 'polypeptide(L)' 'MQTKKVDSGIFDADPTRFTLVEGSTPGAPLCPYGNHFSLVGYDNQEKKFVRYTKSVYKRLVEKRSQTKNHELHKTLV' A
#
# COMPACT_ATOMS: atom_id res chain seq x y z
N MET A 1 1.85 -3.53 -18.33
CA MET A 1 0.96 -2.78 -17.43
C MET A 1 1.77 -1.62 -16.84
N GLN A 2 1.64 -0.40 -17.36
CA GLN A 2 2.32 0.76 -16.77
C GLN A 2 1.51 1.25 -15.56
N THR A 3 1.82 0.72 -14.38
CA THR A 3 1.33 1.27 -13.11
C THR A 3 2.18 2.49 -12.77
N LYS A 4 1.51 3.64 -12.55
CA LYS A 4 2.15 4.89 -12.13
C LYS A 4 3.11 4.62 -10.97
N LYS A 5 4.36 5.06 -11.11
CA LYS A 5 5.39 4.91 -10.09
C LYS A 5 5.28 6.07 -9.10
N VAL A 6 5.25 5.77 -7.81
CA VAL A 6 5.23 6.74 -6.73
C VAL A 6 6.53 6.59 -5.95
N ASP A 7 7.36 7.63 -6.00
CA ASP A 7 8.60 7.75 -5.25
C ASP A 7 8.41 8.56 -3.96
N SER A 8 9.50 8.77 -3.22
CA SER A 8 9.46 9.50 -1.96
C SER A 8 8.98 10.94 -2.14
N GLY A 9 9.36 11.63 -3.22
CA GLY A 9 8.97 13.03 -3.43
C GLY A 9 7.46 13.18 -3.62
N ILE A 10 6.87 12.30 -4.44
CA ILE A 10 5.40 12.26 -4.65
C ILE A 10 4.70 11.87 -3.34
N PHE A 11 5.25 10.90 -2.61
CA PHE A 11 4.66 10.42 -1.36
C PHE A 11 4.73 11.48 -0.25
N ASP A 12 5.84 12.21 -0.12
CA ASP A 12 6.06 13.20 0.94
C ASP A 12 5.20 14.46 0.77
N ALA A 13 4.75 14.76 -0.46
CA ALA A 13 3.81 15.85 -0.72
C ALA A 13 2.42 15.60 -0.09
N ASP A 14 1.96 14.34 -0.08
CA ASP A 14 0.72 13.92 0.62
C ASP A 14 0.81 12.43 1.02
N PRO A 15 1.36 12.11 2.20
CA PRO A 15 1.50 10.73 2.66
C PRO A 15 0.17 10.05 2.97
N THR A 16 -0.92 10.81 3.11
CA THR A 16 -2.25 10.28 3.47
C THR A 16 -3.02 9.80 2.24
N ARG A 17 -2.67 10.31 1.06
CA ARG A 17 -3.21 9.89 -0.25
C ARG A 17 -2.93 8.43 -0.57
N PHE A 18 -1.85 7.85 -0.05
CA PHE A 18 -1.36 6.54 -0.49
C PHE A 18 -1.51 5.48 0.60
N THR A 19 -2.03 4.31 0.22
CA THR A 19 -2.24 3.17 1.12
C THR A 19 -1.71 1.87 0.51
N LEU A 20 -1.57 0.85 1.37
CA LEU A 20 -1.40 -0.54 0.97
C LEU A 20 -2.71 -1.27 1.21
N VAL A 21 -3.20 -1.96 0.19
CA VAL A 21 -4.40 -2.81 0.25
C VAL A 21 -4.04 -4.26 -0.04
N GLU A 22 -4.89 -5.20 0.36
CA GLU A 22 -4.71 -6.62 0.05
C GLU A 22 -4.70 -6.84 -1.45
N GLY A 23 -3.78 -7.65 -1.97
CA GLY A 23 -3.71 -7.88 -3.41
C GLY A 23 -4.82 -8.77 -3.95
N SER A 24 -5.69 -9.32 -3.10
CA SER A 24 -6.96 -9.94 -3.49
C SER A 24 -8.09 -8.93 -3.74
N THR A 25 -7.84 -7.63 -3.52
CA THR A 25 -8.83 -6.57 -3.79
C THR A 25 -9.27 -6.59 -5.26
N PRO A 26 -10.57 -6.47 -5.58
CA PRO A 26 -11.05 -6.48 -6.95
C PRO A 26 -10.31 -5.46 -7.84
N GLY A 27 -9.84 -5.92 -9.00
CA GLY A 27 -9.08 -5.10 -9.95
C GLY A 27 -7.60 -4.94 -9.62
N ALA A 28 -7.10 -5.52 -8.53
CA ALA A 28 -5.67 -5.53 -8.22
C ALA A 28 -4.88 -6.28 -9.31
N PRO A 29 -3.67 -5.80 -9.66
CA PRO A 29 -2.83 -6.47 -10.63
C PRO A 29 -2.34 -7.81 -10.09
N LEU A 30 -2.34 -8.82 -10.96
CA LEU A 30 -1.64 -10.08 -10.70
C LEU A 30 -0.12 -9.88 -10.79
N CYS A 31 0.61 -10.72 -10.07
CA CYS A 31 2.05 -10.83 -10.25
C CYS A 31 2.38 -11.45 -11.62
N PRO A 32 3.63 -11.33 -12.09
CA PRO A 32 4.04 -11.89 -13.39
C PRO A 32 3.80 -13.39 -13.55
N TYR A 33 3.61 -14.11 -12.44
CA TYR A 33 3.34 -15.55 -12.39
C TYR A 33 1.84 -15.90 -12.26
N GLY A 34 0.95 -14.91 -12.37
CA GLY A 34 -0.51 -15.12 -12.32
C GLY A 34 -1.13 -15.19 -10.91
N ASN A 35 -0.32 -15.07 -9.85
CA ASN A 35 -0.81 -15.06 -8.47
C ASN A 35 -1.11 -13.63 -7.98
N HIS A 36 -1.89 -13.49 -6.91
CA HIS A 36 -2.06 -12.19 -6.24
C HIS A 36 -0.82 -11.83 -5.42
N PHE A 37 -0.49 -10.55 -5.37
CA PHE A 37 0.44 -10.04 -4.37
C PHE A 37 -0.21 -10.05 -2.98
N SER A 38 0.58 -10.12 -1.91
CA SER A 38 0.02 -9.94 -0.56
C SER A 38 -0.48 -8.51 -0.36
N LEU A 39 0.31 -7.52 -0.79
CA LEU A 39 -0.06 -6.12 -0.72
C LEU A 39 0.22 -5.41 -2.03
N VAL A 40 -0.69 -4.51 -2.41
CA VAL A 40 -0.57 -3.66 -3.59
C VAL A 40 -0.73 -2.20 -3.19
N GLY A 41 -0.02 -1.33 -3.90
CA GLY A 41 -0.13 0.11 -3.69
C GLY A 41 -1.38 0.68 -4.31
N TYR A 42 -2.02 1.60 -3.60
CA TYR A 42 -3.25 2.25 -4.03
C TYR A 42 -3.22 3.76 -3.77
N ASP A 43 -3.59 4.52 -4.79
CA ASP A 43 -3.80 5.97 -4.73
C ASP A 43 -5.27 6.25 -4.43
N ASN A 44 -5.55 6.74 -3.22
CA ASN A 44 -6.92 6.98 -2.75
C ASN A 44 -7.61 8.15 -3.49
N GLN A 45 -6.83 9.11 -4.00
CA GLN A 45 -7.38 10.24 -4.75
C GLN A 45 -7.74 9.83 -6.18
N GLU A 46 -6.82 9.17 -6.89
CA GLU A 46 -7.05 8.73 -8.27
C GLU A 46 -7.86 7.42 -8.38
N LYS A 47 -8.05 6.72 -7.25
CA LYS A 47 -8.70 5.41 -7.16
C LYS A 47 -8.05 4.38 -8.09
N LYS A 48 -6.72 4.30 -8.06
CA LYS A 48 -5.92 3.46 -8.97
C LYS A 48 -4.82 2.71 -8.24
N PHE A 49 -4.51 1.52 -8.74
CA PHE A 49 -3.34 0.76 -8.31
C PHE A 49 -2.06 1.40 -8.84
N VAL A 50 -1.08 1.57 -7.96
CA VAL A 50 0.20 2.23 -8.23
C VAL A 50 1.37 1.39 -7.75
N ARG A 51 2.55 1.63 -8.31
CA ARG A 51 3.79 0.96 -7.88
C ARG A 51 4.60 1.90 -6.99
N TYR A 52 4.80 1.50 -5.74
CA TYR A 52 5.70 2.22 -4.84
C TYR A 52 7.17 1.88 -5.11
N THR A 53 8.06 2.85 -4.89
CA THR A 53 9.48 2.55 -4.68
C THR A 53 9.67 1.76 -3.38
N LYS A 54 10.83 1.09 -3.28
CA LYS A 54 11.19 0.31 -2.08
C LYS A 54 11.14 1.14 -0.79
N SER A 55 11.57 2.40 -0.83
CA SER A 55 11.56 3.31 0.31
C SER A 55 10.14 3.62 0.80
N VAL A 56 9.25 4.00 -0.12
CA VAL A 56 7.84 4.30 0.17
C VAL A 56 7.12 3.05 0.69
N TYR A 57 7.33 1.91 0.05
CA TYR A 57 6.74 0.64 0.46
C TYR A 57 7.11 0.27 1.91
N LYS A 58 8.40 0.39 2.28
CA LYS A 58 8.86 0.12 3.66
C LYS A 58 8.14 0.99 4.69
N ARG A 59 8.06 2.30 4.45
CA ARG A 59 7.38 3.26 5.35
C ARG A 59 5.91 2.90 5.55
N LEU A 60 5.23 2.49 4.49
CA LEU A 60 3.82 2.08 4.55
C LEU A 60 3.63 0.75 5.31
N VAL A 61 4.51 -0.23 5.12
CA VAL A 61 4.48 -1.49 5.88
C VAL A 61 4.73 -1.25 7.36
N GLU A 62 5.72 -0.43 7.71
CA GLU A 62 6.03 -0.06 9.10
C GLU A 62 4.84 0.63 9.77
N LYS A 63 4.23 1.62 9.09
CA LYS A 63 3.01 2.31 9.56
C LYS A 63 1.88 1.31 9.80
N ARG A 64 1.65 0.37 8.88
CA ARG A 64 0.60 -0.66 9.00
C ARG A 64 0.85 -1.59 10.19
N SER A 65 2.09 -2.02 10.40
CA SER A 65 2.46 -2.88 11.53
C SER A 65 2.25 -2.19 12.88
N GLN A 66 2.59 -0.89 12.97
CA GLN A 66 2.33 -0.09 14.17
C GLN A 66 0.82 0.04 14.45
N THR A 67 0.00 0.29 13.43
CA THR A 67 -1.46 0.37 13.57
C THR A 67 -2.05 -0.94 14.08
N LYS A 68 -1.63 -2.09 13.53
CA LYS A 68 -2.10 -3.40 13.98
C LYS A 68 -1.77 -3.67 15.45
N ASN A 69 -0.55 -3.35 15.88
CA ASN A 69 -0.14 -3.53 17.27
C ASN A 69 -0.96 -2.65 18.24
N HIS A 70 -1.31 -1.43 17.82
CA HIS A 70 -2.16 -0.53 18.61
C HIS A 70 -3.62 -1.02 18.70
N GLU A 71 -4.17 -1.58 17.62
CA GLU A 71 -5.53 -2.15 17.61
C GLU A 71 -5.63 -3.44 18.45
N LEU A 72 -4.61 -4.30 18.39
CA LEU A 72 -4.50 -5.48 19.25
C LEU A 72 -4.51 -5.11 20.74
N HIS A 73 -3.80 -4.04 21.12
CA HIS A 73 -3.75 -3.60 22.52
C HIS A 73 -5.07 -2.98 23.03
N LYS A 74 -5.96 -2.50 22.13
CA LYS A 74 -7.29 -1.99 22.50
C LYS A 74 -8.35 -3.08 22.65
N THR A 75 -8.13 -4.25 22.07
CA THR A 75 -9.09 -5.36 22.10
C THR A 75 -8.89 -6.27 23.32
N LEU A 76 -7.75 -6.13 24.02
CA LEU A 76 -7.35 -6.93 25.19
C LEU A 76 -7.58 -6.22 26.53
N VAL A 77 -8.30 -5.09 26.55
CA VAL A 77 -8.69 -4.34 27.76
C VAL A 77 -10.20 -4.28 27.87
#